data_AF-A0A641RX47-F1
#
_entry.id   AF-A0A641RX47-F1
#
_cell.length_a   1.000
_cell.length_b   1.000
_cell.length_c   1.000
_cell.angle_alpha   90.00
_cell.angle_beta   90.00
_cell.angle_gamma   90.00
#
_symmetry.space_group_name_H-M   'P 1'
#
loop_
_entity.id
_entity.type
_entity.pdbx_description
1 polymer ?
#
loop_
_entity_poly.entity_id
_entity_poly.type
_entity_poly.pdbx_seq_one_letter_code
_entity_poly.pdbx_strand_id
1 'polypeptide(L)'
;ISEIFPNTIRGKAVAIAVAFQWIFNYIVSSTFPALYDFSPMFAYSLYGIICVAAAIFVWRWVPETKGKTLEDMSKLWKKNK
;
A
#
# COMPACT_ATOMS: atom_id res chain seq x y z
N ILE A 1 -7.29 -2.92 -5.57
CA ILE A 1 -7.19 -4.34 -5.11
C ILE A 1 -8.17 -5.24 -5.86
N SER A 2 -9.45 -4.87 -5.99
CA SER A 2 -10.47 -5.72 -6.64
C SER A 2 -10.27 -6.02 -8.13
N GLU A 3 -9.47 -5.22 -8.84
CA GLU A 3 -9.19 -5.36 -10.29
C GLU A 3 -7.94 -6.20 -10.60
N ILE A 4 -7.16 -6.54 -9.58
CA ILE A 4 -5.84 -7.20 -9.73
C ILE A 4 -5.93 -8.70 -9.44
N PHE A 5 -6.88 -9.12 -8.61
CA PHE A 5 -6.93 -10.48 -8.08
C PHE A 5 -8.16 -11.26 -8.57
N PRO A 6 -8.00 -12.52 -9.05
CA PRO A 6 -9.12 -13.37 -9.42
C PRO A 6 -10.08 -13.60 -8.24
N ASN A 7 -11.38 -13.77 -8.56
CA ASN A 7 -12.48 -13.87 -7.58
C ASN A 7 -12.21 -14.86 -6.42
N THR A 8 -11.45 -15.93 -6.67
CA THR A 8 -11.10 -16.97 -5.71
C THR A 8 -10.13 -16.53 -4.61
N ILE A 9 -9.20 -15.59 -4.89
CA ILE A 9 -8.21 -15.10 -3.90
C ILE A 9 -8.46 -13.66 -3.48
N ARG A 10 -9.37 -12.95 -4.16
CA ARG A 10 -9.73 -11.56 -3.87
C ARG A 10 -10.11 -11.34 -2.42
N GLY A 11 -10.94 -12.22 -1.84
CA GLY A 11 -11.38 -12.09 -0.45
C GLY A 11 -10.20 -12.08 0.54
N LYS A 12 -9.25 -13.00 0.37
CA LYS A 12 -8.04 -13.09 1.22
C LYS A 12 -7.10 -11.92 0.98
N ALA A 13 -6.85 -11.55 -0.28
CA ALA A 13 -5.98 -10.42 -0.63
C ALA A 13 -6.51 -9.09 -0.07
N VAL A 14 -7.81 -8.85 -0.18
CA VAL A 14 -8.46 -7.66 0.39
C VAL A 14 -8.39 -7.69 1.91
N ALA A 15 -8.70 -8.83 2.56
CA ALA A 15 -8.63 -8.94 4.01
C ALA A 15 -7.22 -8.64 4.56
N ILE A 16 -6.18 -9.18 3.91
CA ILE A 16 -4.78 -8.91 4.28
C ILE A 16 -4.45 -7.43 4.11
N ALA A 17 -4.81 -6.83 2.97
CA ALA A 17 -4.54 -5.42 2.73
C ALA A 17 -5.25 -4.51 3.74
N VAL A 18 -6.50 -4.81 4.08
CA VAL A 18 -7.26 -4.09 5.11
C VAL A 18 -6.63 -4.27 6.49
N ALA A 19 -6.17 -5.48 6.84
CA ALA A 19 -5.48 -5.72 8.10
C ALA A 19 -4.18 -4.89 8.19
N PHE A 20 -3.36 -4.87 7.14
CA PHE A 20 -2.18 -4.01 7.08
C PHE A 20 -2.53 -2.53 7.19
N GLN A 21 -3.58 -2.08 6.48
CA GLN A 21 -4.06 -0.71 6.56
C GLN A 21 -4.42 -0.32 8.00
N TRP A 22 -5.13 -1.18 8.73
CA TRP A 22 -5.48 -0.93 10.13
C TRP A 22 -4.27 -0.94 11.06
N ILE A 23 -3.31 -1.86 10.86
CA ILE A 23 -2.07 -1.90 11.65
C ILE A 23 -1.29 -0.59 11.49
N PHE A 24 -1.09 -0.13 10.25
CA PHE A 24 -0.38 1.12 10.01
C PHE A 24 -1.15 2.33 10.54
N ASN A 25 -2.48 2.34 10.41
CA ASN A 25 -3.29 3.41 11.00
C ASN A 25 -3.13 3.46 12.53
N TYR A 26 -3.14 2.31 13.20
CA TYR A 26 -2.90 2.23 14.63
C TYR A 26 -1.49 2.69 15.03
N ILE A 27 -0.45 2.26 14.30
CA ILE A 27 0.93 2.70 14.56
C ILE A 27 1.04 4.22 14.42
N VAL A 28 0.52 4.81 13.35
CA VAL A 28 0.58 6.26 13.15
C VAL A 28 -0.20 6.97 14.25
N SER A 29 -1.43 6.55 14.53
CA SER A 29 -2.29 7.19 15.54
C SER A 29 -1.70 7.11 16.95
N SER A 30 -1.07 6.00 17.32
CA SER A 30 -0.44 5.82 18.64
C SER A 30 0.88 6.56 18.79
N THR A 31 1.69 6.65 17.72
CA THR A 31 3.01 7.30 17.77
C THR A 31 2.96 8.80 17.47
N PHE A 32 1.92 9.28 16.78
CA PHE A 32 1.76 10.69 16.43
C PHE A 32 1.75 11.63 17.63
N PRO A 33 0.98 11.39 18.73
CA PRO A 33 0.98 12.28 19.89
C PRO A 33 2.37 12.46 20.51
N ALA A 34 3.10 11.35 20.71
CA ALA A 34 4.44 11.36 21.29
C ALA A 34 5.45 12.12 20.42
N LEU A 35 5.38 11.99 19.09
CA LEU A 35 6.22 12.74 18.17
C LEU A 35 5.81 14.22 18.07
N TYR A 36 4.52 14.50 18.14
CA TYR A 36 3.97 15.85 18.05
C TYR A 36 4.38 16.68 19.28
N ASP A 37 4.32 16.10 20.47
CA ASP A 37 4.76 16.73 21.73
C ASP A 37 6.26 17.03 21.72
N PHE A 38 7.06 16.20 21.05
CA PHE A 38 8.49 16.44 20.87
C PHE A 38 8.76 17.58 19.88
N SER A 39 8.19 17.50 18.67
CA SER A 39 8.25 18.58 17.69
C SER A 39 7.23 18.32 16.57
N PRO A 40 6.27 19.24 16.35
CA PRO A 40 5.32 19.12 15.25
C PRO A 40 6.01 19.04 13.89
N MET A 41 7.06 19.85 13.68
CA MET A 41 7.81 19.87 12.42
C MET A 41 8.51 18.53 12.16
N PHE A 42 9.04 17.89 13.20
CA PHE A 42 9.66 16.57 13.09
C PHE A 42 8.62 15.49 12.76
N ALA A 43 7.48 15.50 13.45
CA ALA A 43 6.39 14.54 13.23
C ALA A 43 5.91 14.57 11.76
N TYR A 44 5.56 15.75 11.25
CA TYR A 44 5.10 15.88 9.86
C TYR A 44 6.18 15.54 8.84
N SER A 45 7.44 15.93 9.08
CA SER A 45 8.54 15.63 8.17
C SER A 45 8.84 14.14 8.09
N LEU A 46 8.81 13.43 9.23
CA LEU A 46 9.05 11.99 9.28
C LEU A 46 7.99 11.22 8.46
N TYR A 47 6.70 11.48 8.71
CA TYR A 47 5.63 10.84 7.95
C TYR A 47 5.63 11.26 6.48
N GLY A 48 5.99 12.51 6.18
CA GLY A 48 6.16 13.01 4.82
C GLY A 48 7.22 12.22 4.05
N ILE A 49 8.40 11.99 4.66
CA ILE A 49 9.48 11.20 4.04
C ILE A 49 9.01 9.76 3.79
N ILE A 50 8.32 9.14 4.75
CA ILE A 50 7.77 7.79 4.60
C ILE A 50 6.80 7.73 3.41
N CYS A 51 5.91 8.72 3.25
CA CYS A 51 5.00 8.80 2.11
C CYS A 51 5.73 8.94 0.78
N VAL A 52 6.79 9.78 0.71
CA VAL A 52 7.58 9.94 -0.52
C VAL A 52 8.33 8.65 -0.86
N ALA A 53 8.92 7.98 0.13
CA ALA A 53 9.59 6.69 -0.08
C ALA A 53 8.59 5.62 -0.58
N ALA A 54 7.39 5.58 -0.01
CA ALA A 54 6.31 4.70 -0.47
C ALA A 54 5.87 5.03 -1.91
N ALA A 55 5.77 6.31 -2.27
CA ALA A 55 5.44 6.73 -3.62
C ALA A 55 6.50 6.29 -4.64
N ILE A 56 7.79 6.43 -4.31
CA ILE A 56 8.89 5.96 -5.17
C ILE A 56 8.85 4.44 -5.33
N PHE A 57 8.61 3.71 -4.23
CA PHE A 57 8.48 2.26 -4.25
C PHE A 57 7.35 1.80 -5.16
N VAL A 58 6.16 2.41 -5.00
CA VAL A 58 4.99 2.12 -5.83
C VAL A 58 5.29 2.44 -7.29
N TRP A 59 5.86 3.60 -7.58
CA TRP A 59 6.18 4.00 -8.96
C TRP A 59 7.18 3.06 -9.64
N ARG A 60 8.14 2.50 -8.90
CA ARG A 60 9.19 1.63 -9.46
C ARG A 60 8.75 0.17 -9.61
N TRP A 61 7.94 -0.34 -8.68
CA TRP A 61 7.65 -1.78 -8.54
C TRP A 61 6.20 -2.16 -8.80
N VAL A 62 5.25 -1.23 -8.73
CA VAL A 62 3.85 -1.51 -9.04
C VAL A 62 3.63 -1.24 -10.52
N PRO A 63 3.43 -2.28 -11.35
CA PRO A 63 3.11 -2.08 -12.76
C PRO A 63 1.76 -1.37 -12.88
N GLU A 64 1.63 -0.47 -13.86
CA GLU A 64 0.38 0.22 -14.19
C GLU A 64 -0.75 -0.79 -14.43
N THR A 65 -1.72 -0.83 -13.51
CA THR A 65 -2.90 -1.71 -13.58
C THR A 65 -4.07 -1.05 -14.31
N LYS A 66 -3.95 0.24 -14.66
CA LYS A 66 -5.05 1.03 -15.22
C LYS A 66 -5.29 0.64 -16.69
N GLY A 67 -6.51 0.21 -17.01
CA GLY A 67 -6.90 -0.11 -18.38
C GLY A 67 -6.55 -1.52 -18.88
N LYS A 68 -6.03 -2.41 -18.02
CA LYS A 68 -5.84 -3.83 -18.34
C LYS A 68 -7.05 -4.65 -17.88
N THR A 69 -7.53 -5.56 -18.72
CA THR A 69 -8.58 -6.51 -18.34
C THR A 69 -8.04 -7.53 -17.33
N LEU A 70 -8.92 -8.12 -16.53
CA LEU A 70 -8.57 -9.20 -15.58
C LEU A 70 -7.84 -10.38 -16.26
N GLU A 71 -8.13 -10.65 -17.53
CA GLU A 71 -7.46 -11.69 -18.34
C GLU A 71 -5.99 -11.34 -18.63
N ASP A 72 -5.68 -10.08 -18.95
CA ASP A 72 -4.30 -9.63 -19.20
C ASP A 72 -3.43 -9.68 -17.94
N MET A 73 -4.02 -9.41 -16.78
CA MET A 73 -3.34 -9.53 -15.48
C MET A 73 -2.93 -10.98 -15.18
N SER A 74 -3.76 -11.95 -15.56
CA SER A 74 -3.45 -13.38 -15.41
C SER A 74 -2.31 -13.84 -16.33
N LYS A 75 -2.23 -13.30 -17.56
CA LYS A 75 -1.13 -13.57 -18.53
C LYS A 75 0.18 -12.90 -18.09
N LEU A 76 0.12 -11.68 -17.55
CA LEU A 76 1.28 -10.97 -17.00
C LEU A 76 1.95 -11.73 -15.85
N TRP A 77 1.16 -12.34 -14.96
CA TRP A 77 1.67 -13.17 -13.87
C TRP A 77 2.16 -14.55 -14.32
N LYS A 78 1.55 -15.17 -15.35
CA LYS A 78 2.00 -16.45 -15.90
C LYS A 78 3.29 -16.36 -16.72
N LYS A 79 3.60 -15.21 -17.32
CA LYS A 79 4.80 -15.02 -18.17
C LYS A 79 6.11 -14.94 -17.37
N ASN A 80 6.05 -14.71 -16.05
CA ASN A 80 7.21 -14.69 -15.15
C ASN A 80 7.50 -16.04 -14.47
N LYS A 81 7.08 -17.15 -15.09
CA LYS A 81 7.52 -18.51 -14.71
C LYS A 81 8.42 -19.08 -15.79
#